data_AF-A0AAV6WWJ1-F1
#
_entry.id   AF-A0AAV6WWJ1-F1
#
_cell.length_a   1.000
_cell.length_b   1.000
_cell.length_c   1.000
_cell.angle_alpha   90.00
_cell.angle_beta   90.00
_cell.angle_gamma   90.00
#
_symmetry.space_group_name_H-M   'P 1'
#
loop_
_entity.id
_entity.type
_entity.pdbx_description
1 polymer ?
#
loop_
_entity_poly.entity_id
_entity_poly.type
_entity_poly.pdbx_seq_one_letter_code
_entity_poly.pdbx_strand_id
1 'polypeptide(L)'
;MKMCSTTGVLLMVTVASLSLAFLAYADKGTATYYTPPYVPSACNGNHDEGTMIAAASDAIWEKGAACGKTYKVTCTGATNKGVSHPCTGQDVVVKIVDYCPRGCRGTIDLSQEAFSAIANTDAGKINVNFNECKEEQNNYDFERIKDNVT
;
A
#
# COMPACT_ATOMS: atom_id res chain seq x y z
N MET A 1 -12.01 9.47 0.94
CA MET A 1 -10.98 8.69 1.66
C MET A 1 -11.32 7.22 1.49
N LYS A 2 -10.54 6.46 0.71
CA LYS A 2 -10.73 5.00 0.60
C LYS A 2 -10.16 4.37 1.87
N MET A 3 -11.03 3.95 2.78
CA MET A 3 -10.63 3.19 3.96
C MET A 3 -10.27 1.77 3.53
N CYS A 4 -9.11 1.28 3.97
CA CYS A 4 -8.76 -0.13 3.89
C CYS A 4 -9.73 -0.89 4.80
N SER A 5 -10.81 -1.40 4.22
CA SER A 5 -11.95 -1.96 4.95
C SER A 5 -11.61 -3.35 5.51
N THR A 6 -12.04 -3.59 6.75
CA THR A 6 -11.96 -4.89 7.43
C THR A 6 -13.39 -5.40 7.61
N THR A 7 -14.01 -5.94 6.56
CA THR A 7 -15.35 -6.56 6.66
C THR A 7 -15.34 -7.74 7.64
N GLY A 8 -15.97 -7.54 8.80
CA GLY A 8 -16.44 -8.63 9.67
C GLY A 8 -17.84 -9.05 9.26
N VAL A 9 -17.99 -10.26 8.70
CA VAL A 9 -19.31 -10.87 8.45
C VAL A 9 -19.88 -11.36 9.77
N LEU A 10 -20.90 -10.68 10.29
CA LEU A 10 -21.63 -11.11 11.49
C LEU A 10 -22.77 -12.06 11.08
N LEU A 11 -22.49 -13.36 10.96
CA LEU A 11 -23.53 -14.39 10.95
C LEU A 11 -24.00 -14.60 12.41
N MET A 12 -25.18 -14.06 12.72
CA MET A 12 -25.86 -14.23 14.00
C MET A 12 -26.31 -15.69 14.19
N VAL A 13 -25.45 -16.52 14.79
CA VAL A 13 -25.90 -17.74 15.49
C VAL A 13 -25.12 -17.83 16.80
N THR A 14 -25.85 -17.74 17.91
CA THR A 14 -25.37 -17.62 19.28
C THR A 14 -24.73 -18.91 19.81
N VAL A 15 -23.41 -18.96 20.04
CA VAL A 15 -22.75 -19.77 21.10
C VAL A 15 -21.42 -19.12 21.50
N ALA A 16 -21.25 -18.85 22.80
CA ALA A 16 -20.02 -18.51 23.55
C ALA A 16 -19.00 -17.56 22.89
N SER A 17 -18.87 -16.36 23.46
CA SER A 17 -17.95 -15.29 23.06
C SER A 17 -16.48 -15.73 23.06
N LEU A 18 -16.02 -16.33 21.96
CA LEU A 18 -14.61 -16.42 21.61
C LEU A 18 -14.33 -15.20 20.72
N SER A 19 -13.78 -14.16 21.33
CA SER A 19 -13.31 -12.97 20.62
C SER A 19 -12.21 -13.38 19.64
N LEU A 20 -12.57 -13.61 18.37
CA LEU A 20 -11.61 -13.71 17.28
C LEU A 20 -10.93 -12.35 17.13
N ALA A 21 -9.77 -12.17 17.76
CA ALA A 21 -8.88 -11.08 17.44
C ALA A 21 -8.36 -11.32 16.01
N PHE A 22 -8.93 -10.63 15.03
CA PHE A 22 -8.36 -10.60 13.68
C PHE A 22 -7.03 -9.86 13.75
N LEU A 23 -5.93 -10.61 13.74
CA LEU A 23 -4.61 -10.04 13.58
C LEU A 23 -4.46 -9.58 12.13
N ALA A 24 -4.54 -8.27 11.91
CA ALA A 24 -4.12 -7.68 10.65
C ALA A 24 -2.60 -7.80 10.55
N TYR A 25 -2.13 -8.68 9.66
CA TYR A 25 -0.71 -8.77 9.31
C TYR A 25 -0.39 -7.67 8.32
N ALA A 26 0.39 -6.67 8.75
CA ALA A 26 1.03 -5.73 7.85
C ALA A 26 2.42 -6.24 7.51
N ASP A 27 2.78 -6.19 6.23
CA ASP A 27 4.12 -6.51 5.79
C ASP A 27 5.08 -5.43 6.27
N LYS A 28 6.30 -5.86 6.60
CA LYS A 28 7.36 -4.97 7.07
C LYS A 28 8.36 -4.73 5.95
N GLY A 29 8.83 -3.51 5.83
CA GLY A 29 9.84 -3.16 4.86
C GLY A 29 10.48 -1.83 5.16
N THR A 30 11.09 -1.27 4.12
CA THR A 30 11.64 0.08 4.18
C THR A 30 11.06 0.93 3.05
N ALA A 31 10.91 2.22 3.29
CA ALA A 31 10.56 3.17 2.26
C ALA A 31 11.69 4.17 2.02
N THR A 32 11.89 4.50 0.75
CA THR A 32 12.66 5.67 0.28
C THR A 32 11.73 6.55 -0.55
N TYR A 33 12.28 7.59 -1.19
CA TYR A 33 11.52 8.35 -2.16
C TYR A 33 12.33 8.78 -3.37
N TYR A 34 11.61 9.06 -4.46
CA TYR A 34 12.11 9.67 -5.68
C TYR A 34 11.34 10.96 -6.00
N THR A 35 11.94 11.81 -6.83
CA THR A 35 11.41 13.13 -7.18
C THR A 35 10.91 13.15 -8.62
N PRO A 36 10.08 14.13 -9.01
CA PRO A 36 9.66 14.30 -10.41
C PRO A 36 10.86 14.42 -11.38
N PRO A 37 10.68 14.06 -12.67
CA PRO A 37 9.42 13.65 -13.29
C PRO A 37 9.02 12.20 -12.92
N TYR A 38 7.71 11.99 -12.71
CA TYR A 38 7.14 10.67 -12.38
C TYR A 38 6.72 9.85 -13.62
N VAL A 39 6.93 10.41 -14.80
CA VAL A 39 6.73 9.77 -16.09
C VAL A 39 8.04 9.81 -16.91
N PRO A 40 8.30 8.82 -17.78
CA PRO A 40 7.50 7.61 -17.96
C PRO A 40 7.66 6.63 -16.79
N SER A 41 6.59 5.92 -16.45
CA SER A 41 6.61 4.84 -15.46
C SER A 41 6.50 3.47 -16.11
N ALA A 42 7.01 2.42 -15.44
CA ALA A 42 6.97 1.05 -15.95
C ALA A 42 5.54 0.50 -16.16
N CYS A 43 4.56 0.93 -15.35
CA CYS A 43 3.19 0.44 -15.48
C CYS A 43 2.36 1.24 -16.50
N ASN A 44 2.58 2.56 -16.61
CA ASN A 44 1.66 3.47 -17.29
C ASN A 44 2.29 4.27 -18.43
N GLY A 45 3.59 4.13 -18.67
CA GLY A 45 4.31 4.90 -19.68
C GLY A 45 4.20 6.40 -19.38
N ASN A 46 3.83 7.21 -20.37
CA ASN A 46 3.73 8.66 -20.24
C ASN A 46 2.44 9.18 -19.58
N HIS A 47 1.57 8.29 -19.07
CA HIS A 47 0.35 8.72 -18.41
C HIS A 47 0.65 9.17 -16.96
N ASP A 48 0.32 10.42 -16.66
CA ASP A 48 0.46 10.99 -15.32
C ASP A 48 -0.61 10.43 -14.37
N GLU A 49 -0.16 9.78 -13.30
CA GLU A 49 -1.00 9.15 -12.27
C GLU A 49 -1.06 9.97 -10.97
N GLY A 50 -0.57 11.21 -11.02
CA GLY A 50 -0.49 12.12 -9.90
C GLY A 50 0.68 11.82 -8.96
N THR A 51 0.58 12.32 -7.73
CA THR A 51 1.70 12.28 -6.77
C THR A 51 1.51 11.28 -5.65
N MET A 52 0.35 10.65 -5.47
CA MET A 52 0.15 9.60 -4.46
C MET A 52 0.47 8.22 -5.05
N ILE A 53 1.74 8.08 -5.45
CA ILE A 53 2.26 6.96 -6.21
C ILE A 53 3.53 6.39 -5.59
N ALA A 54 3.92 5.19 -6.04
CA ALA A 54 5.17 4.56 -5.65
C ALA A 54 5.71 3.62 -6.74
N ALA A 55 7.01 3.35 -6.67
CA ALA A 55 7.69 2.30 -7.39
C ALA A 55 7.87 1.07 -6.51
N ALA A 56 7.60 -0.11 -7.07
CA ALA A 56 7.73 -1.39 -6.37
C ALA A 56 9.13 -1.98 -6.61
N SER A 57 9.83 -2.36 -5.54
CA SER A 57 11.08 -3.10 -5.66
C SER A 57 10.85 -4.57 -6.05
N ASP A 58 11.93 -5.30 -6.37
CA ASP A 58 11.89 -6.75 -6.62
C ASP A 58 11.13 -7.56 -5.55
N ALA A 59 11.08 -7.07 -4.31
CA ALA A 59 10.39 -7.74 -3.21
C ALA A 59 8.86 -7.80 -3.40
N ILE A 60 8.28 -6.83 -4.11
CA ILE A 60 6.83 -6.71 -4.29
C ILE A 60 6.40 -6.50 -5.75
N TRP A 61 7.34 -6.36 -6.69
CA TRP A 61 7.04 -6.07 -8.11
C TRP A 61 6.27 -7.20 -8.81
N GLU A 62 6.53 -8.45 -8.44
CA GLU A 62 5.83 -9.64 -8.96
C GLU A 62 5.73 -9.67 -10.50
N LYS A 63 6.84 -9.36 -11.20
CA LYS A 63 6.89 -9.28 -12.67
C LYS A 63 5.83 -8.34 -13.28
N GLY A 64 5.50 -7.26 -12.58
CA GLY A 64 4.51 -6.27 -13.00
C GLY A 64 3.11 -6.51 -12.46
N ALA A 65 2.85 -7.63 -11.77
CA ALA A 65 1.55 -7.85 -11.12
C ALA A 65 1.25 -6.84 -10.00
N ALA A 66 2.26 -6.10 -9.53
CA ALA A 66 2.08 -4.99 -8.61
C ALA A 66 1.40 -3.77 -9.23
N CYS A 67 1.47 -3.59 -10.55
CA CYS A 67 0.95 -2.41 -11.23
C CYS A 67 -0.53 -2.17 -10.90
N GLY A 68 -0.86 -0.93 -10.51
CA GLY A 68 -2.23 -0.53 -10.18
C GLY A 68 -2.70 -0.93 -8.77
N LYS A 69 -2.01 -1.85 -8.08
CA LYS A 69 -2.31 -2.15 -6.67
C LYS A 69 -2.08 -0.90 -5.83
N THR A 70 -2.91 -0.73 -4.81
CA THR A 70 -2.77 0.35 -3.84
C THR A 70 -2.32 -0.20 -2.50
N TYR A 71 -1.44 0.52 -1.82
CA TYR A 71 -0.91 0.15 -0.52
C TYR A 71 -1.12 1.26 0.47
N LYS A 72 -1.61 0.91 1.67
CA LYS A 72 -1.50 1.77 2.83
C LYS A 72 -0.09 1.59 3.40
N VAL A 73 0.63 2.69 3.60
CA VAL A 73 2.02 2.71 4.10
C VAL A 73 2.08 3.57 5.35
N THR A 74 2.71 3.02 6.38
CA THR A 74 2.84 3.64 7.71
C THR A 74 4.32 3.67 8.09
N CYS A 75 4.85 4.84 8.45
CA CYS A 75 6.19 4.96 9.00
C CYS A 75 6.25 4.35 10.42
N THR A 76 7.24 3.49 10.67
CA THR A 76 7.43 2.85 11.98
C THR A 76 8.75 3.23 12.66
N GLY A 77 9.64 3.96 11.99
CA GLY A 77 10.81 4.55 12.64
C GLY A 77 12.00 4.81 11.71
N ALA A 78 13.10 5.25 12.32
CA ALA A 78 14.35 5.56 11.65
C ALA A 78 15.11 4.33 11.17
N THR A 79 15.87 4.50 10.08
CA THR A 79 16.92 3.55 9.65
C THR A 79 18.33 4.08 9.89
N ASN A 80 18.48 5.35 10.27
CA ASN A 80 19.78 6.00 10.47
C ASN A 80 19.79 6.89 11.71
N LYS A 81 20.99 7.35 12.11
CA LYS A 81 21.20 8.18 13.30
C LYS A 81 21.00 9.69 13.05
N GLY A 82 20.91 10.12 11.79
CA GLY A 82 20.78 11.54 11.44
C GLY A 82 19.40 12.10 11.76
N VAL A 83 18.35 11.29 11.56
CA VAL A 83 16.96 11.65 11.92
C VAL A 83 16.37 10.55 12.80
N SER A 84 16.40 10.75 14.11
CA SER A 84 16.00 9.73 15.10
C SER A 84 14.48 9.49 15.17
N HIS A 85 13.68 10.50 14.86
CA HIS A 85 12.21 10.43 14.89
C HIS A 85 11.63 10.94 13.56
N PRO A 86 11.73 10.15 12.47
CA PRO A 86 11.36 10.63 11.16
C PRO A 86 9.85 10.64 10.94
N CYS A 87 9.08 9.81 11.65
CA CYS A 87 7.66 9.61 11.35
C CYS A 87 6.78 10.79 11.78
N THR A 88 5.79 11.14 10.96
CA THR A 88 4.78 12.17 11.26
C THR A 88 3.62 11.63 12.11
N GLY A 89 3.49 10.30 12.20
CA GLY A 89 2.35 9.62 12.81
C GLY A 89 1.14 9.48 11.89
N GLN A 90 1.28 9.84 10.61
CA GLN A 90 0.24 9.66 9.59
C GLN A 90 0.52 8.44 8.72
N ASP A 91 -0.52 8.03 7.99
CA ASP A 91 -0.46 6.99 6.96
C ASP A 91 -0.68 7.62 5.59
N VAL A 92 -0.15 6.99 4.54
CA VAL A 92 -0.43 7.36 3.15
C VAL A 92 -0.94 6.16 2.37
N VAL A 93 -1.86 6.39 1.43
CA VAL A 93 -2.26 5.38 0.45
C VAL A 93 -1.67 5.76 -0.89
N VAL A 94 -0.89 4.85 -1.47
CA VAL A 94 -0.21 5.06 -2.76
C VAL A 94 -0.58 3.98 -3.77
N LYS A 95 -0.57 4.33 -5.05
CA LYS A 95 -0.69 3.37 -6.16
C LYS A 95 0.70 2.98 -6.67
N ILE A 96 0.93 1.69 -6.90
CA ILE A 96 2.14 1.25 -7.61
C ILE A 96 1.99 1.58 -9.10
N VAL A 97 2.88 2.44 -9.60
CA VAL A 97 2.89 2.86 -11.01
C VAL A 97 4.23 2.58 -11.69
N ASP A 98 5.27 2.24 -10.93
CA ASP A 98 6.61 2.07 -11.47
C ASP A 98 7.35 0.88 -10.86
N TYR A 99 8.46 0.51 -11.49
CA TYR A 99 9.37 -0.52 -11.05
C TYR A 99 10.68 0.08 -10.59
N CYS A 100 11.08 -0.27 -9.37
CA CYS A 100 12.37 0.08 -8.84
C CYS A 100 13.30 -1.16 -8.91
N PRO A 101 14.22 -1.23 -9.89
CA PRO A 101 15.03 -2.42 -10.12
C PRO A 101 16.07 -2.66 -9.02
N ARG A 102 16.88 -3.72 -9.19
CA ARG A 102 18.02 -4.01 -8.30
C ARG A 102 18.86 -2.76 -8.03
N GLY A 103 19.01 -2.43 -6.75
CA GLY A 103 19.64 -1.18 -6.30
C GLY A 103 18.66 -0.21 -5.65
N CYS A 104 17.36 -0.48 -5.74
CA CYS A 104 16.35 0.25 -4.98
C CYS A 104 16.70 0.25 -3.49
N ARG A 105 16.72 1.44 -2.88
CA ARG A 105 17.12 1.60 -1.49
C ARG A 105 15.99 1.26 -0.51
N GLY A 106 14.78 0.97 -0.98
CA GLY A 106 13.61 0.58 -0.20
C GLY A 106 12.86 -0.61 -0.78
N THR A 107 11.94 -1.17 0.01
CA THR A 107 10.93 -2.15 -0.42
C THR A 107 9.87 -1.48 -1.31
N ILE A 108 9.46 -0.27 -0.92
CA ILE A 108 8.58 0.64 -1.65
C ILE A 108 9.35 1.96 -1.81
N ASP A 109 9.46 2.47 -3.03
CA ASP A 109 10.02 3.81 -3.27
C ASP A 109 8.85 4.77 -3.51
N LEU A 110 8.58 5.66 -2.57
CA LEU A 110 7.43 6.56 -2.64
C LEU A 110 7.75 7.77 -3.54
N SER A 111 6.73 8.43 -4.07
CA SER A 111 6.93 9.83 -4.49
C SER A 111 7.37 10.70 -3.31
N GLN A 112 8.00 11.84 -3.59
CA GLN A 112 8.39 12.78 -2.54
C GLN A 112 7.17 13.28 -1.74
N GLU A 113 6.04 13.53 -2.39
CA GLU A 113 4.81 13.97 -1.74
C GLU A 113 4.26 12.88 -0.81
N ALA A 114 4.23 11.62 -1.25
CA ALA A 114 3.74 10.52 -0.41
C ALA A 114 4.67 10.25 0.76
N PHE A 115 5.99 10.32 0.55
CA PHE A 115 6.97 10.16 1.63
C PHE A 115 6.84 11.27 2.68
N SER A 116 6.78 12.53 2.24
CA SER A 116 6.66 13.69 3.14
C SER A 116 5.38 13.68 3.98
N ALA A 117 4.32 13.00 3.52
CA ALA A 117 3.11 12.81 4.31
C ALA A 117 3.35 11.94 5.57
N ILE A 118 4.24 10.94 5.49
CA ILE A 118 4.47 9.98 6.58
C ILE A 118 5.79 10.17 7.31
N ALA A 119 6.76 10.87 6.72
CA ALA A 119 8.07 11.08 7.33
C ALA A 119 8.83 12.33 6.86
N ASN A 120 9.77 12.79 7.69
CA ASN A 120 10.76 13.80 7.34
C ASN A 120 11.67 13.31 6.20
N THR A 121 11.69 14.03 5.08
CA THR A 121 12.49 13.73 3.89
C THR A 121 13.99 13.67 4.15
N ASP A 122 14.51 14.41 5.14
CA ASP A 122 15.93 14.38 5.52
C ASP A 122 16.38 13.00 6.02
N ALA A 123 15.43 12.16 6.45
CA ALA A 123 15.75 10.78 6.83
C ALA A 123 16.22 9.96 5.61
N GLY A 124 15.74 10.27 4.41
CA GLY A 124 16.04 9.57 3.15
C GLY A 124 15.54 8.12 3.06
N LYS A 125 15.49 7.41 4.19
CA LYS A 125 15.02 6.04 4.33
C LYS A 125 14.41 5.80 5.72
N ILE A 126 13.27 5.15 5.75
CA ILE A 126 12.51 4.83 6.98
C ILE A 126 12.12 3.35 7.01
N ASN A 127 11.86 2.84 8.20
CA ASN A 127 11.15 1.57 8.36
C ASN A 127 9.65 1.84 8.18
N VAL A 128 8.97 0.92 7.50
CA VAL A 128 7.53 1.01 7.26
C VAL A 128 6.83 -0.32 7.50
N ASN A 129 5.56 -0.21 7.88
CA ASN A 129 4.58 -1.26 7.65
C ASN A 129 3.79 -0.89 6.39
N PHE A 130 3.42 -1.88 5.59
CA PHE A 130 2.54 -1.67 4.45
C PHE A 130 1.59 -2.84 4.25
N ASN A 131 0.42 -2.56 3.70
CA ASN A 131 -0.58 -3.56 3.38
C ASN A 131 -1.32 -3.18 2.11
N GLU A 132 -1.58 -4.17 1.25
CA GLU A 132 -2.37 -3.95 0.05
C GLU A 132 -3.80 -3.56 0.45
N CYS A 133 -4.29 -2.45 -0.09
CA CYS A 133 -5.67 -2.03 0.01
C CYS A 133 -6.48 -2.87 -1.00
N LYS A 134 -7.06 -3.96 -0.52
CA LYS A 134 -8.01 -4.73 -1.32
C LYS A 134 -9.33 -3.96 -1.37
N GLU A 135 -9.79 -3.62 -2.57
CA GLU A 135 -11.18 -3.22 -2.73
C GLU A 135 -12.03 -4.46 -2.40
N GLU A 136 -12.98 -4.32 -1.47
CA GLU A 136 -14.03 -5.32 -1.29
C GLU A 136 -14.78 -5.40 -2.62
N GLN A 137 -14.43 -6.41 -3.43
CA GLN A 137 -15.36 -6.87 -4.44
C GLN A 137 -16.58 -7.36 -3.66
N ASN A 138 -17.65 -6.55 -3.65
CA ASN A 138 -19.00 -7.07 -3.56
C ASN A 138 -19.25 -7.93 -4.80
N ASN A 139 -18.56 -9.06 -4.90
CA ASN A 139 -18.91 -10.18 -5.76
C ASN A 139 -19.90 -11.06 -4.98
N TYR A 140 -21.01 -10.46 -4.59
CA TYR A 140 -22.24 -11.17 -4.36
C TYR A 140 -23.20 -10.74 -5.47
N ASP A 141 -23.61 -11.73 -6.26
CA ASP A 141 -24.81 -11.74 -7.10
C ASP A 141 -24.72 -11.37 -8.60
N PHE A 142 -23.79 -11.97 -9.36
CA PHE A 142 -24.01 -12.19 -10.81
C PHE A 142 -24.16 -13.66 -11.22
N GLU A 143 -23.74 -14.62 -10.40
CA GLU A 143 -23.95 -16.05 -10.66
C GLU A 143 -25.31 -16.58 -10.17
N ARG A 144 -26.09 -15.80 -9.39
CA ARG A 144 -27.43 -16.22 -8.93
C ARG A 144 -28.59 -15.72 -9.80
N ILE A 145 -28.33 -14.90 -10.83
CA ILE A 145 -29.38 -14.38 -11.74
C ILE A 145 -29.64 -15.33 -12.93
N LYS A 146 -28.76 -16.30 -13.21
CA LYS A 146 -28.98 -17.26 -14.31
C LYS A 146 -30.00 -18.36 -14.01
N ASP A 147 -30.30 -18.60 -12.73
CA ASP A 147 -31.22 -19.67 -12.33
C ASP A 147 -32.67 -19.22 -12.10
N ASN A 148 -33.01 -17.96 -12.43
CA ASN A 148 -34.38 -17.44 -12.25
C ASN A 148 -34.95 -16.75 -13.50
N VAL A 149 -34.44 -17.10 -14.68
CA VAL A 149 -35.14 -16.88 -15.95
C VAL A 149 -35.72 -18.21 -16.38
N THR A 150 -36.95 -18.48 -15.90
CA THR A 150 -37.93 -19.31 -16.63
C THR A 150 -39.23 -18.54 -16.70
#